data_AF-A0A024Q7H9-F1
#
_entry.id   AF-A0A024Q7H9-F1
#
_cell.length_a   1.000
_cell.length_b   1.000
_cell.length_c   1.000
_cell.angle_alpha   90.00
_cell.angle_beta   90.00
_cell.angle_gamma   90.00
#
_symmetry.space_group_name_H-M   'P 1'
#
loop_
_entity.id
_entity.type
_entity.pdbx_description
1 polymer ?
#
loop_
_entity_poly.entity_id
_entity_poly.type
_entity_poly.pdbx_seq_one_letter_code
_entity_poly.pdbx_strand_id
1 'polypeptide(L)' 'MVSFLQVCDDTEKKLGRKLQEKEIQFLQWVYKRYIEEQPKSVLEYLG' A
#
# COMPACT_ATOMS: atom_id res chain seq x y z
N MET A 1 -8.00 2.11 -7.34
CA MET A 1 -7.04 1.20 -6.70
C MET A 1 -5.97 2.06 -6.05
N VAL A 2 -5.81 2.00 -4.73
CA VAL A 2 -4.80 2.81 -4.03
C VAL A 2 -3.42 2.27 -4.40
N SER A 3 -2.49 3.11 -4.83
CA SER A 3 -1.12 2.69 -5.13
C SER A 3 -0.24 2.69 -3.88
N PHE A 4 0.83 1.89 -3.88
CA PHE A 4 1.79 1.87 -2.78
C PHE A 4 2.38 3.27 -2.50
N LEU A 5 2.68 4.04 -3.55
CA LEU A 5 3.22 5.40 -3.41
C LEU A 5 2.21 6.35 -2.75
N GLN A 6 0.91 6.20 -3.03
CA GLN A 6 -0.14 6.96 -2.35
C GLN A 6 -0.22 6.61 -0.87
N VAL A 7 -0.10 5.33 -0.51
CA VAL A 7 -0.06 4.91 0.90
C VAL A 7 1.12 5.55 1.63
N CYS A 8 2.30 5.58 1.01
CA CYS A 8 3.48 6.25 1.57
C CYS A 8 3.26 7.75 1.75
N ASP A 9 2.81 8.46 0.72
CA ASP A 9 2.58 9.91 0.75
C ASP A 9 1.52 10.32 1.79
N ASP A 10 0.41 9.58 1.87
CA ASP A 10 -0.63 9.81 2.87
C ASP A 10 -0.12 9.57 4.29
N THR A 11 0.73 8.56 4.48
CA THR A 11 1.31 8.25 5.78
C THR A 11 2.31 9.31 6.20
N GLU A 12 3.17 9.80 5.29
CA GLU A 12 4.08 10.91 5.55
C GLU A 12 3.33 12.19 5.94
N LYS A 13 2.24 12.51 5.21
CA LYS A 13 1.38 13.67 5.52
C LYS A 13 0.74 13.56 6.90
N LYS A 14 0.24 12.37 7.28
CA LYS A 14 -0.39 12.15 8.59
C LYS A 14 0.62 12.19 9.74
N LEU A 15 1.83 11.69 9.52
CA LEU A 15 2.90 11.69 10.52
C LEU A 15 3.60 13.06 10.63
N GLY A 16 3.47 13.92 9.62
CA GLY A 16 4.18 15.21 9.55
C GLY A 16 5.69 15.05 9.39
N ARG A 17 6.16 13.87 8.97
CA ARG A 17 7.57 13.55 8.75
C ARG A 17 7.74 12.49 7.67
N LYS A 18 8.97 12.39 7.14
CA LYS A 18 9.35 11.32 6.22
C LYS A 18 9.31 9.95 6.90
N LEU A 19 8.97 8.94 6.11
CA LEU A 19 9.03 7.55 6.54
C LEU A 19 10.48 7.10 6.63
N GLN A 20 10.79 6.36 7.69
CA GLN A 20 12.06 5.67 7.83
C GLN A 20 12.05 4.38 7.01
N GLU A 21 13.23 3.87 6.66
CA GLU A 21 13.39 2.67 5.83
C GLU A 21 12.59 1.47 6.37
N LYS A 22 12.63 1.23 7.69
CA LYS A 22 11.86 0.14 8.33
C LYS A 22 10.35 0.32 8.20
N GLU A 23 9.87 1.57 8.22
CA GLU A 23 8.45 1.88 8.05
C GLU A 23 8.01 1.66 6.60
N ILE A 24 8.86 1.99 5.63
CA ILE A 24 8.63 1.71 4.21
C ILE A 24 8.55 0.20 3.98
N GLN A 25 9.48 -0.58 4.54
CA GLN A 25 9.47 -2.05 4.44
C GLN A 25 8.20 -2.66 5.06
N PHE A 26 7.78 -2.13 6.21
CA PHE A 26 6.52 -2.54 6.85
C PHE A 26 5.32 -2.25 5.96
N LEU A 27 5.19 -1.02 5.43
CA LEU A 27 4.08 -0.63 4.56
C LEU A 27 4.06 -1.46 3.27
N GLN A 28 5.24 -1.78 2.73
CA GLN A 28 5.35 -2.63 1.53
C GLN A 28 4.82 -4.04 1.79
N TRP A 29 5.13 -4.61 2.95
CA TRP A 29 4.61 -5.91 3.37
C TRP A 29 3.08 -5.87 3.55
N VAL A 30 2.55 -4.85 4.22
CA VAL A 30 1.10 -4.67 4.41
C VAL A 30 0.38 -4.51 3.06
N TYR A 31 0.91 -3.67 2.17
CA TYR A 31 0.33 -3.41 0.86
C TYR A 31 0.29 -4.67 -0.01
N LYS A 32 1.35 -5.49 0.01
CA LYS A 32 1.39 -6.76 -0.69
C LYS A 32 0.29 -7.71 -0.19
N ARG A 33 0.14 -7.86 1.13
CA ARG A 33 -0.92 -8.67 1.72
C ARG A 33 -2.31 -8.16 1.37
N TYR A 34 -2.51 -6.85 1.40
CA TYR A 34 -3.78 -6.23 1.02
C TYR A 34 -4.16 -6.54 -0.44
N ILE A 35 -3.19 -6.62 -1.36
CA ILE A 35 -3.45 -7.06 -2.74
C ILE A 35 -3.76 -8.56 -2.81
N GLU A 36 -2.99 -9.38 -2.10
CA GLU A 36 -3.16 -10.85 -2.10
C GLU A 36 -4.49 -11.29 -1.46
N GLU A 37 -4.96 -10.56 -0.45
CA GLU A 37 -6.20 -10.83 0.28
C GLU A 37 -7.42 -10.16 -0.36
N GLN A 38 -7.23 -9.31 -1.38
CA GLN A 38 -8.37 -8.81 -2.15
C GLN A 38 -9.05 -9.97 -2.89
N PRO A 39 -10.37 -10.15 -2.73
CA PRO A 39 -11.10 -11.22 -3.39
C PRO A 39 -10.91 -11.12 -4.91
N LYS A 40 -10.54 -12.23 -5.53
CA LYS A 40 -10.29 -12.35 -6.98
C LYS A 40 -11.46 -11.90 -7.88
N SER A 41 -12.65 -11.63 -7.33
CA SER A 41 -13.80 -11.11 -8.07
C SER A 41 -13.60 -9.68 -8.63
N VAL A 42 -12.54 -8.97 -8.22
CA VAL A 42 -12.18 -7.66 -8.81
C VAL A 42 -11.15 -7.80 -9.95
N LEU A 43 -10.55 -8.98 -10.14
CA LEU A 43 -9.52 -9.25 -11.16
C LEU A 43 -10.06 -9.83 -12.48
N GLU A 44 -11.36 -10.12 -12.60
CA GLU A 44 -11.99 -10.60 -13.85
C GLU A 44 -12.21 -9.51 -14.93
N TYR A 45 -11.87 -8.24 -14.66
CA TYR A 45 -12.00 -7.15 -15.65
C TYR A 45 -10.71 -6.79 -16.39
N LEU A 46 -9.66 -7.61 -16.28
CA LEU A 46 -8.39 -7.42 -17.01
C LEU A 46 -7.98 -8.68 -17.80
N GLY A 47 -8.97 -9.37 -18.37
CA GLY A 47 -8.79 -10.37 -19.43
C GLY A 47 -9.06 -9.76 -20.81
#